data_AF-A0A0S8HVD4-F1
#
_entry.id   AF-A0A0S8HVD4-F1
#
_cell.length_a   1.000
_cell.length_b   1.000
_cell.length_c   1.000
_cell.angle_alpha   90.00
_cell.angle_beta   90.00
_cell.angle_gamma   90.00
#
_symmetry.space_group_name_H-M   'P 1'
#
loop_
_entity.id
_entity.type
_entity.pdbx_description
1 polymer ?
#
loop_
_entity_poly.entity_id
_entity_poly.type
_entity_poly.pdbx_seq_one_letter_code
_entity_poly.pdbx_strand_id
1 'polypeptide(L)'
;MNNRLSTFVLVLLLSTLILSGCKATTDQPQGWIRYDNEKYGYNLHYPPDCTFGALPAGCKEKPAEERPQECLCFINGENPDDAFLQAFLGEGDQLTLAGFTVSHYDTPVFNPPPGTDLIGWIKDNFSEMFEDIPDETNMEIGGIPAVSIYSPPSPMAPSYEEIYFIKNDILFRINMLDVDNDDNRELYDFVLQSFSFKE
;
A
#
# COMPACT_ATOMS: atom_id res chain seq x y z
N MET A 1 -41.13 62.10 -16.17
CA MET A 1 -40.19 62.92 -16.96
C MET A 1 -38.89 63.07 -16.19
N ASN A 2 -37.78 62.72 -16.85
CA ASN A 2 -36.38 63.13 -16.61
C ASN A 2 -35.60 62.61 -15.39
N ASN A 3 -34.79 61.58 -15.67
CA ASN A 3 -33.33 61.49 -15.46
C ASN A 3 -32.66 62.43 -14.44
N ARG A 4 -31.84 61.84 -13.56
CA ARG A 4 -30.39 62.13 -13.50
C ARG A 4 -29.62 61.04 -12.74
N LEU A 5 -28.71 60.38 -13.47
CA LEU A 5 -27.54 59.66 -12.95
C LEU A 5 -26.64 60.62 -12.14
N SER A 6 -26.06 60.14 -11.03
CA SER A 6 -24.64 60.36 -10.72
C SER A 6 -24.20 59.47 -9.56
N THR A 7 -23.35 58.49 -9.89
CA THR A 7 -22.09 58.13 -9.23
C THR A 7 -22.07 58.04 -7.70
N PHE A 8 -21.85 56.87 -7.11
CA PHE A 8 -20.88 56.68 -6.00
C PHE A 8 -20.69 55.17 -5.68
N VAL A 9 -19.53 54.65 -6.13
CA VAL A 9 -18.63 53.73 -5.42
C VAL A 9 -19.14 52.33 -5.01
N LEU A 10 -18.94 51.42 -5.97
CA LEU A 10 -18.28 50.11 -5.87
C LEU A 10 -17.58 49.78 -4.53
N VAL A 11 -18.12 48.80 -3.77
CA VAL A 11 -17.32 47.91 -2.88
C VAL A 11 -17.89 46.49 -3.01
N LEU A 12 -17.39 45.75 -3.99
CA LEU A 12 -17.50 44.29 -4.06
C LEU A 12 -16.44 43.71 -3.12
N LEU A 13 -16.85 43.27 -1.93
CA LEU A 13 -16.02 42.45 -1.06
C LEU A 13 -16.01 41.02 -1.62
N LEU A 14 -15.08 40.77 -2.53
CA LEU A 14 -14.65 39.44 -2.94
C LEU A 14 -13.92 38.79 -1.75
N SER A 15 -14.63 37.97 -0.98
CA SER A 15 -13.98 37.03 -0.05
C SER A 15 -13.45 35.85 -0.85
N THR A 16 -12.27 36.01 -1.45
CA THR A 16 -11.50 34.88 -1.99
C THR A 16 -10.96 34.04 -0.83
N LEU A 17 -11.62 32.90 -0.59
CA LEU A 17 -11.07 31.77 0.13
C LEU A 17 -9.82 31.28 -0.60
N ILE A 18 -8.64 31.63 -0.08
CA ILE A 18 -7.39 30.96 -0.47
C ILE A 18 -7.38 29.63 0.29
N LEU A 19 -8.03 28.61 -0.28
CA LEU A 19 -7.72 27.22 0.03
C LEU A 19 -6.32 26.96 -0.51
N SER A 20 -5.30 27.32 0.27
CA SER A 20 -3.94 26.87 0.05
C SER A 20 -3.88 25.40 0.44
N GLY A 21 -4.42 24.55 -0.43
CA GLY A 21 -4.20 23.11 -0.36
C GLY A 21 -2.71 22.89 -0.61
N CYS A 22 -1.95 22.66 0.46
CA CYS A 22 -0.68 21.96 0.34
C CYS A 22 -1.01 20.57 -0.21
N LYS A 23 -0.96 20.41 -1.54
CA LYS A 23 -0.64 19.10 -2.10
C LYS A 23 0.78 18.82 -1.64
N ALA A 24 0.92 17.97 -0.63
CA ALA A 24 2.18 17.26 -0.44
C ALA A 24 2.49 16.63 -1.79
N THR A 25 3.48 17.19 -2.48
CA THR A 25 4.01 16.57 -3.68
C THR A 25 4.86 15.46 -3.12
N THR A 26 4.29 14.26 -3.04
CA THR A 26 5.02 13.02 -2.77
C THR A 26 5.93 12.79 -3.97
N ASP A 27 7.06 13.49 -3.99
CA ASP A 27 8.14 13.18 -4.92
C ASP A 27 8.58 11.76 -4.61
N GLN A 28 8.12 10.81 -5.43
CA GLN A 28 8.61 9.44 -5.38
C GLN A 28 10.13 9.48 -5.48
N PRO A 29 10.86 8.67 -4.68
CA PRO A 29 12.32 8.75 -4.67
C PRO A 29 12.83 8.43 -6.08
N GLN A 30 13.70 9.30 -6.61
CA GLN A 30 14.21 9.16 -7.96
C GLN A 30 14.86 7.79 -8.15
N GLY A 31 14.47 7.08 -9.22
CA GLY A 31 15.11 5.84 -9.64
C GLY A 31 14.42 4.56 -9.18
N TRP A 32 13.32 4.61 -8.42
CA TRP A 32 12.55 3.41 -8.09
C TRP A 32 12.05 2.69 -9.34
N ILE A 33 12.08 1.36 -9.31
CA ILE A 33 11.70 0.50 -10.43
C ILE A 33 10.22 0.18 -10.33
N ARG A 34 9.54 0.18 -11.48
CA ARG A 34 8.12 -0.17 -11.57
C ARG A 34 7.94 -1.67 -11.78
N TYR A 35 7.07 -2.28 -10.98
CA TYR A 35 6.51 -3.61 -11.21
C TYR A 35 5.08 -3.47 -11.74
N ASP A 36 4.77 -4.18 -12.83
CA ASP A 36 3.43 -4.26 -13.41
C ASP A 36 2.88 -5.67 -13.25
N ASN A 37 1.70 -5.79 -12.64
CA ASN A 37 0.92 -7.01 -12.63
C ASN A 37 -0.09 -6.96 -13.79
N GLU A 38 0.27 -7.57 -14.91
CA GLU A 38 -0.56 -7.54 -16.13
C GLU A 38 -1.92 -8.25 -15.97
N LYS A 39 -2.01 -9.25 -15.08
CA LYS A 39 -3.26 -10.01 -14.86
C LYS A 39 -4.32 -9.15 -14.18
N TYR A 40 -3.94 -8.41 -13.16
CA TYR A 40 -4.87 -7.60 -12.35
C TYR A 40 -4.83 -6.10 -12.67
N GLY A 41 -3.91 -5.69 -13.54
CA GLY A 41 -3.80 -4.31 -14.01
C GLY A 41 -3.32 -3.34 -12.94
N TYR A 42 -2.73 -3.79 -11.84
CA TYR A 42 -2.07 -2.92 -10.86
C TYR A 42 -0.58 -2.78 -11.16
N ASN A 43 0.00 -1.73 -10.61
CA ASN A 43 1.44 -1.53 -10.57
C ASN A 43 1.84 -0.90 -9.24
N LEU A 44 3.09 -1.10 -8.87
CA LEU A 44 3.74 -0.47 -7.73
C LEU A 44 5.21 -0.22 -8.07
N HIS A 45 5.87 0.60 -7.28
CA HIS A 45 7.30 0.83 -7.37
C HIS A 45 8.02 0.16 -6.19
N TYR A 46 9.26 -0.24 -6.43
CA TYR A 46 10.13 -0.86 -5.44
C TYR A 46 11.58 -0.34 -5.58
N PRO A 47 12.43 -0.51 -4.55
CA PRO A 47 13.78 0.06 -4.57
C PRO A 47 14.66 -0.45 -5.73
N PRO A 48 15.54 0.40 -6.29
CA PRO A 48 16.33 0.06 -7.48
C PRO A 48 17.42 -1.00 -7.28
N ASP A 49 17.83 -1.23 -6.04
CA ASP A 49 18.80 -2.24 -5.66
C ASP A 49 18.19 -3.63 -5.45
N CYS A 50 16.86 -3.73 -5.47
CA CYS A 50 16.14 -5.00 -5.42
C CYS A 50 16.18 -5.72 -6.77
N THR A 51 16.36 -7.03 -6.72
CA THR A 51 16.30 -7.88 -7.91
C THR A 51 14.87 -8.29 -8.25
N PHE A 52 14.57 -8.57 -9.53
CA PHE A 52 13.29 -9.15 -9.94
C PHE A 52 13.43 -10.66 -10.13
N GLY A 53 12.48 -11.42 -9.59
CA GLY A 53 12.35 -12.87 -9.78
C GLY A 53 12.40 -13.65 -8.47
N ALA A 54 12.44 -14.96 -8.57
CA ALA A 54 12.58 -15.83 -7.40
C ALA A 54 13.92 -15.60 -6.67
N LEU A 55 13.89 -15.70 -5.34
CA LEU A 55 15.09 -15.62 -4.51
C LEU A 55 16.12 -16.67 -4.99
N PRO A 56 17.37 -16.28 -5.30
CA PRO A 56 18.40 -17.22 -5.73
C PRO A 56 18.62 -18.35 -4.71
N ALA A 57 18.87 -19.57 -5.21
CA ALA A 57 18.95 -20.77 -4.36
C ALA A 57 19.97 -20.66 -3.21
N GLY A 58 21.10 -19.97 -3.43
CA GLY A 58 22.16 -19.79 -2.43
C GLY A 58 21.85 -18.76 -1.34
N CYS A 59 20.79 -17.96 -1.47
CA CYS A 59 20.45 -16.92 -0.51
C CYS A 59 19.91 -17.45 0.82
N LYS A 60 19.51 -18.73 0.88
CA LYS A 60 18.97 -19.35 2.10
C LYS A 60 20.03 -19.98 2.99
N GLU A 61 21.28 -20.07 2.51
CA GLU A 61 22.34 -20.87 3.14
C GLU A 61 23.10 -20.10 4.23
N LYS A 62 22.99 -18.77 4.26
CA LYS A 62 23.73 -17.90 5.19
C LYS A 62 22.81 -16.97 5.99
N PRO A 63 23.25 -16.52 7.19
CA PRO A 63 22.65 -15.37 7.88
C PRO A 63 22.61 -14.13 6.97
N ALA A 64 21.65 -13.23 7.18
CA ALA A 64 21.40 -12.10 6.27
C ALA A 64 22.66 -11.23 6.06
N GLU A 65 23.41 -11.02 7.13
CA GLU A 65 24.61 -10.17 7.20
C GLU A 65 25.77 -10.70 6.35
N GLU A 66 25.73 -11.99 5.99
CA GLU A 66 26.75 -12.66 5.18
C GLU A 66 26.28 -12.91 3.72
N ARG A 67 25.07 -12.48 3.38
CA ARG A 67 24.51 -12.73 2.05
C ARG A 67 25.01 -11.72 1.03
N PRO A 68 25.15 -12.13 -0.24
CA PRO A 68 25.28 -11.18 -1.36
C PRO A 68 24.12 -10.19 -1.41
N GLN A 69 24.37 -8.98 -1.95
CA GLN A 69 23.37 -7.91 -2.02
C GLN A 69 22.07 -8.35 -2.71
N GLU A 70 22.16 -9.17 -3.76
CA GLU A 70 21.02 -9.69 -4.50
C GLU A 70 20.07 -10.56 -3.65
N CYS A 71 20.53 -11.02 -2.49
CA CYS A 71 19.73 -11.78 -1.53
C CYS A 71 19.06 -10.91 -0.46
N LEU A 72 19.44 -9.62 -0.38
CA LEU A 72 18.96 -8.70 0.63
C LEU A 72 17.69 -7.98 0.19
N CYS A 73 17.49 -7.75 -1.10
CA CYS A 73 16.21 -7.27 -1.60
C CYS A 73 15.80 -7.90 -2.93
N PHE A 74 14.55 -8.36 -3.01
CA PHE A 74 13.96 -8.85 -4.24
C PHE A 74 12.44 -8.69 -4.27
N ILE A 75 11.89 -8.53 -5.47
CA ILE A 75 10.46 -8.67 -5.75
C ILE A 75 10.22 -9.89 -6.64
N ASN A 76 9.38 -10.80 -6.19
CA ASN A 76 8.91 -11.93 -6.98
C ASN A 76 7.47 -11.70 -7.40
N GLY A 77 7.26 -11.43 -8.68
CA GLY A 77 5.95 -11.32 -9.31
C GLY A 77 5.71 -12.38 -10.37
N GLU A 78 6.46 -13.50 -10.37
CA GLU A 78 6.28 -14.59 -11.34
C GLU A 78 4.92 -15.27 -11.20
N ASN A 79 4.40 -15.34 -9.96
CA ASN A 79 3.02 -15.67 -9.71
C ASN A 79 2.18 -14.38 -9.63
N PRO A 80 1.31 -14.09 -10.61
CA PRO A 80 0.52 -12.85 -10.59
C PRO A 80 -0.49 -12.80 -9.43
N ASP A 81 -0.81 -13.95 -8.83
CA ASP A 81 -1.76 -14.09 -7.71
C ASP A 81 -1.13 -13.76 -6.35
N ASP A 82 0.19 -13.66 -6.30
CA ASP A 82 0.96 -13.50 -5.06
C ASP A 82 2.28 -12.80 -5.36
N ALA A 83 2.23 -11.47 -5.53
CA ALA A 83 3.43 -10.66 -5.74
C ALA A 83 4.05 -10.32 -4.39
N PHE A 84 5.33 -10.64 -4.20
CA PHE A 84 6.01 -10.53 -2.92
C PHE A 84 7.32 -9.75 -3.04
N LEU A 85 7.43 -8.65 -2.30
CA LEU A 85 8.66 -7.90 -2.08
C LEU A 85 9.21 -8.25 -0.70
N GLN A 86 10.50 -8.59 -0.64
CA GLN A 86 11.24 -8.80 0.59
C GLN A 86 12.48 -7.91 0.59
N ALA A 87 12.75 -7.26 1.72
CA ALA A 87 13.97 -6.50 1.93
C ALA A 87 14.54 -6.76 3.33
N PHE A 88 15.85 -6.80 3.47
CA PHE A 88 16.54 -6.66 4.74
C PHE A 88 17.06 -5.23 4.84
N LEU A 89 16.56 -4.48 5.82
CA LEU A 89 16.86 -3.06 6.04
C LEU A 89 17.73 -2.89 7.28
N GLY A 90 18.47 -1.78 7.38
CA GLY A 90 19.41 -1.51 8.46
C GLY A 90 20.87 -1.82 8.11
N GLU A 91 21.75 -1.87 9.13
CA GLU A 91 23.19 -2.08 8.95
C GLU A 91 23.73 -3.17 9.87
N GLY A 92 24.73 -3.93 9.40
CA GLY A 92 25.47 -4.88 10.22
C GLY A 92 24.58 -5.98 10.80
N ASP A 93 24.66 -6.19 12.11
CA ASP A 93 23.89 -7.20 12.86
C ASP A 93 22.47 -6.74 13.25
N GLN A 94 22.04 -5.58 12.74
CA GLN A 94 20.72 -5.00 13.01
C GLN A 94 19.78 -5.08 11.82
N LEU A 95 20.01 -6.03 10.91
CA LEU A 95 19.13 -6.21 9.75
C LEU A 95 17.73 -6.65 10.18
N THR A 96 16.72 -5.89 9.76
CA THR A 96 15.31 -6.21 9.97
C THR A 96 14.66 -6.65 8.67
N LEU A 97 13.77 -7.65 8.77
CA LEU A 97 13.08 -8.19 7.62
C LEU A 97 11.81 -7.37 7.35
N ALA A 98 11.78 -6.71 6.20
CA ALA A 98 10.58 -6.19 5.59
C ALA A 98 9.98 -7.23 4.62
N GLY A 99 8.66 -7.40 4.67
CA GLY A 99 7.90 -8.21 3.74
C GLY A 99 6.64 -7.47 3.33
N PHE A 100 6.41 -7.34 2.03
CA PHE A 100 5.23 -6.72 1.43
C PHE A 100 4.65 -7.67 0.39
N THR A 101 3.41 -8.12 0.58
CA THR A 101 2.75 -9.08 -0.31
C THR A 101 1.46 -8.49 -0.85
N VAL A 102 1.20 -8.63 -2.15
CA VAL A 102 -0.10 -8.35 -2.77
C VAL A 102 -0.67 -9.68 -3.26
N SER A 103 -1.79 -10.10 -2.67
CA SER A 103 -2.35 -11.42 -2.88
C SER A 103 -3.81 -11.37 -3.31
N HIS A 104 -4.15 -12.28 -4.23
CA HIS A 104 -5.51 -12.69 -4.56
C HIS A 104 -5.49 -14.18 -4.90
N TYR A 105 -6.39 -14.97 -4.33
CA TYR A 105 -6.47 -16.41 -4.62
C TYR A 105 -7.78 -16.77 -5.31
N ASP A 106 -7.75 -17.74 -6.23
CA ASP A 106 -8.95 -18.29 -6.87
C ASP A 106 -9.74 -19.18 -5.89
N THR A 107 -10.36 -18.53 -4.91
CA THR A 107 -11.15 -19.15 -3.84
C THR A 107 -12.39 -18.31 -3.57
N PRO A 108 -13.49 -18.89 -3.03
CA PRO A 108 -14.72 -18.14 -2.77
C PRO A 108 -14.51 -16.92 -1.88
N VAL A 109 -13.61 -16.98 -0.89
CA VAL A 109 -13.38 -15.87 0.04
C VAL A 109 -12.71 -14.66 -0.63
N PHE A 110 -11.91 -14.90 -1.67
CA PHE A 110 -11.23 -13.87 -2.46
C PHE A 110 -12.01 -13.41 -3.71
N ASN A 111 -13.15 -14.05 -3.98
CA ASN A 111 -14.05 -13.75 -5.10
C ASN A 111 -15.48 -13.47 -4.58
N PRO A 112 -15.67 -12.37 -3.84
CA PRO A 112 -16.98 -12.04 -3.28
C PRO A 112 -18.03 -11.81 -4.38
N PRO A 113 -19.33 -12.02 -4.09
CA PRO A 113 -20.40 -11.68 -5.02
C PRO A 113 -20.34 -10.20 -5.48
N PRO A 114 -20.82 -9.87 -6.68
CA PRO A 114 -20.82 -8.48 -7.15
C PRO A 114 -21.59 -7.54 -6.23
N GLY A 115 -21.03 -6.35 -5.98
CA GLY A 115 -21.61 -5.35 -5.09
C GLY A 115 -21.53 -5.67 -3.60
N THR A 116 -20.67 -6.63 -3.22
CA THR A 116 -20.41 -6.96 -1.81
C THR A 116 -19.88 -5.76 -1.03
N ASP A 117 -20.40 -5.56 0.17
CA ASP A 117 -19.86 -4.62 1.15
C ASP A 117 -18.54 -5.16 1.72
N LEU A 118 -17.45 -4.41 1.53
CA LEU A 118 -16.10 -4.83 1.91
C LEU A 118 -16.00 -5.18 3.40
N ILE A 119 -16.54 -4.34 4.27
CA ILE A 119 -16.38 -4.48 5.72
C ILE A 119 -17.20 -5.66 6.25
N GLY A 120 -18.46 -5.76 5.82
CA GLY A 120 -19.31 -6.90 6.12
C GLY A 120 -18.65 -8.21 5.67
N TRP A 121 -18.09 -8.24 4.46
CA TRP A 121 -17.37 -9.41 3.96
C TRP A 121 -16.18 -9.79 4.83
N ILE A 122 -15.37 -8.81 5.24
CA ILE A 122 -14.20 -9.08 6.09
C ILE A 122 -14.65 -9.62 7.45
N LYS A 123 -15.67 -9.03 8.07
CA LYS A 123 -16.21 -9.51 9.37
C LYS A 123 -16.78 -10.91 9.27
N ASP A 124 -17.49 -11.23 8.19
CA ASP A 124 -18.11 -12.54 8.00
C ASP A 124 -17.07 -13.66 7.76
N ASN A 125 -15.92 -13.33 7.14
CA ASN A 125 -14.94 -14.34 6.72
C ASN A 125 -13.64 -14.36 7.53
N PHE A 126 -13.29 -13.28 8.23
CA PHE A 126 -12.00 -13.14 8.94
C PHE A 126 -12.13 -12.67 10.41
N SER A 127 -13.33 -12.64 10.99
CA SER A 127 -13.53 -12.24 12.40
C SER A 127 -12.80 -13.10 13.42
N GLU A 128 -12.46 -14.35 13.09
CA GLU A 128 -11.65 -15.20 13.98
C GLU A 128 -10.15 -14.83 13.97
N MET A 129 -9.69 -14.09 12.95
CA MET A 129 -8.29 -13.71 12.80
C MET A 129 -7.97 -12.37 13.47
N PHE A 130 -8.94 -11.48 13.59
CA PHE A 130 -8.74 -10.11 14.06
C PHE A 130 -9.60 -9.81 15.27
N GLU A 131 -8.99 -9.22 16.31
CA GLU A 131 -9.72 -8.79 17.51
C GLU A 131 -10.61 -7.58 17.22
N ASP A 132 -10.16 -6.68 16.35
CA ASP A 132 -10.87 -5.46 15.99
C ASP A 132 -10.82 -5.23 14.47
N ILE A 133 -12.00 -5.16 13.84
CA ILE A 133 -12.16 -4.87 12.42
C ILE A 133 -12.90 -3.53 12.31
N PRO A 134 -12.33 -2.52 11.63
CA PRO A 134 -12.97 -1.21 11.47
C PRO A 134 -14.43 -1.29 11.00
N ASP A 135 -15.26 -0.37 11.48
CA ASP A 135 -16.66 -0.22 11.07
C ASP A 135 -16.83 0.58 9.76
N GLU A 136 -15.77 1.25 9.31
CA GLU A 136 -15.70 2.02 8.07
C GLU A 136 -14.33 1.83 7.38
N THR A 137 -14.25 2.15 6.09
CA THR A 137 -12.97 2.18 5.37
C THR A 137 -12.09 3.27 5.96
N ASN A 138 -10.87 2.93 6.33
CA ASN A 138 -9.95 3.82 7.05
C ASN A 138 -8.74 4.24 6.21
N MET A 139 -8.65 3.82 4.95
CA MET A 139 -7.62 4.26 4.01
C MET A 139 -8.04 4.11 2.55
N GLU A 140 -7.18 4.53 1.62
CA GLU A 140 -7.33 4.31 0.17
C GLU A 140 -6.08 3.67 -0.42
N ILE A 141 -6.25 2.78 -1.41
CA ILE A 141 -5.18 2.17 -2.20
C ILE A 141 -5.44 2.43 -3.68
N GLY A 142 -4.56 3.19 -4.34
CA GLY A 142 -4.75 3.56 -5.74
C GLY A 142 -6.10 4.24 -6.03
N GLY A 143 -6.62 5.00 -5.05
CA GLY A 143 -7.94 5.66 -5.10
C GLY A 143 -9.14 4.75 -4.83
N ILE A 144 -8.91 3.51 -4.37
CA ILE A 144 -9.97 2.56 -3.98
C ILE A 144 -10.11 2.57 -2.45
N PRO A 145 -11.33 2.75 -1.90
CA PRO A 145 -11.56 2.62 -0.47
C PRO A 145 -11.12 1.23 0.04
N ALA A 146 -10.38 1.23 1.14
CA ALA A 146 -9.76 0.03 1.70
C ALA A 146 -9.89 -0.01 3.23
N VAL A 147 -9.69 -1.20 3.78
CA VAL A 147 -9.68 -1.46 5.22
C VAL A 147 -8.29 -1.95 5.60
N SER A 148 -7.55 -1.14 6.35
CA SER A 148 -6.32 -1.54 7.05
C SER A 148 -6.65 -2.09 8.44
N ILE A 149 -6.05 -3.22 8.78
CA ILE A 149 -6.16 -3.88 10.07
C ILE A 149 -4.74 -4.11 10.60
N TYR A 150 -4.41 -3.45 11.71
CA TYR A 150 -3.14 -3.61 12.41
C TYR A 150 -3.23 -4.73 13.43
N SER A 151 -2.19 -5.57 13.49
CA SER A 151 -1.99 -6.57 14.53
C SER A 151 -0.72 -6.27 15.32
N PRO A 152 -0.82 -6.08 16.66
CA PRO A 152 0.33 -5.77 17.49
C PRO A 152 1.32 -6.95 17.56
N PRO A 153 2.59 -6.69 17.89
CA PRO A 153 3.57 -7.76 18.02
C PRO A 153 3.23 -8.62 19.24
N SER A 154 3.68 -9.87 19.20
CA SER A 154 3.58 -10.82 20.30
C SER A 154 4.93 -11.48 20.58
N PRO A 155 5.08 -12.23 21.68
CA PRO A 155 6.29 -13.03 21.90
C PRO A 155 6.60 -14.05 20.79
N MET A 156 5.61 -14.40 19.94
CA MET A 156 5.73 -15.41 18.90
C MET A 156 5.84 -14.83 17.48
N ALA A 157 5.50 -13.56 17.26
CA ALA A 157 5.43 -12.96 15.93
C ALA A 157 5.65 -11.43 16.00
N PRO A 158 6.29 -10.81 15.00
CA PRO A 158 6.35 -9.36 14.90
C PRO A 158 4.95 -8.77 14.65
N SER A 159 4.84 -7.44 14.68
CA SER A 159 3.61 -6.79 14.23
C SER A 159 3.39 -7.01 12.75
N TYR A 160 2.16 -6.84 12.29
CA TYR A 160 1.85 -6.84 10.87
C TYR A 160 0.60 -6.00 10.60
N GLU A 161 0.43 -5.62 9.34
CA GLU A 161 -0.73 -4.87 8.88
C GLU A 161 -1.28 -5.53 7.62
N GLU A 162 -2.59 -5.73 7.59
CA GLU A 162 -3.30 -6.24 6.41
C GLU A 162 -4.25 -5.21 5.86
N ILE A 163 -4.17 -4.97 4.56
CA ILE A 163 -5.03 -4.03 3.84
C ILE A 163 -5.89 -4.82 2.86
N TYR A 164 -7.20 -4.67 2.97
CA TYR A 164 -8.19 -5.31 2.13
C TYR A 164 -8.92 -4.28 1.27
N PHE A 165 -9.11 -4.60 0.00
CA PHE A 165 -9.95 -3.80 -0.90
C PHE A 165 -10.56 -4.67 -2.01
N ILE A 166 -11.70 -4.25 -2.54
CA ILE A 166 -12.37 -4.93 -3.66
C ILE A 166 -12.20 -4.09 -4.93
N LYS A 167 -11.76 -4.74 -6.01
CA LYS A 167 -11.76 -4.16 -7.36
C LYS A 167 -12.28 -5.18 -8.36
N ASN A 168 -13.25 -4.79 -9.19
CA ASN A 168 -13.84 -5.66 -10.21
C ASN A 168 -14.32 -7.00 -9.61
N ASP A 169 -15.02 -6.94 -8.48
CA ASP A 169 -15.54 -8.10 -7.72
C ASP A 169 -14.46 -9.09 -7.23
N ILE A 170 -13.20 -8.63 -7.19
CA ILE A 170 -12.06 -9.38 -6.67
C ILE A 170 -11.60 -8.73 -5.36
N LEU A 171 -11.50 -9.53 -4.30
CA LEU A 171 -10.84 -9.10 -3.07
C LEU A 171 -9.32 -9.24 -3.25
N PHE A 172 -8.61 -8.16 -2.94
CA PHE A 172 -7.17 -8.14 -2.79
C PHE A 172 -6.82 -8.01 -1.32
N ARG A 173 -5.70 -8.63 -0.94
CA ARG A 173 -5.07 -8.46 0.37
C ARG A 173 -3.63 -8.03 0.18
N ILE A 174 -3.26 -6.90 0.77
CA ILE A 174 -1.87 -6.51 1.00
C ILE A 174 -1.50 -6.92 2.43
N ASN A 175 -0.37 -7.58 2.62
CA ASN A 175 0.17 -7.92 3.94
C ASN A 175 1.57 -7.31 4.09
N MET A 176 1.83 -6.68 5.23
CA MET A 176 3.08 -6.01 5.57
C MET A 176 3.61 -6.52 6.91
N LEU A 177 4.88 -6.93 6.97
CA LEU A 177 5.51 -7.53 8.15
C LEU A 177 6.29 -6.50 8.97
N ASP A 178 6.26 -6.62 10.29
CA ASP A 178 7.05 -5.83 11.24
C ASP A 178 6.91 -4.32 11.01
N VAL A 179 5.65 -3.86 11.03
CA VAL A 179 5.25 -2.50 10.64
C VAL A 179 5.51 -1.44 11.72
N ASP A 180 5.92 -1.86 12.92
CA ASP A 180 6.37 -0.96 13.99
C ASP A 180 7.86 -0.63 13.89
N ASN A 181 8.60 -1.29 12.99
CA ASN A 181 9.97 -0.91 12.66
C ASN A 181 9.96 0.29 11.69
N ASP A 182 10.67 1.36 12.05
CA ASP A 182 10.66 2.63 11.31
C ASP A 182 11.18 2.47 9.86
N ASP A 183 12.25 1.71 9.65
CA ASP A 183 12.83 1.49 8.31
C ASP A 183 11.86 0.69 7.42
N ASN A 184 11.23 -0.34 7.98
CA ASN A 184 10.20 -1.12 7.27
C ASN A 184 8.99 -0.24 6.92
N ARG A 185 8.53 0.59 7.86
CA ARG A 185 7.41 1.51 7.66
C ARG A 185 7.68 2.49 6.53
N GLU A 186 8.88 3.08 6.49
CA GLU A 186 9.26 4.00 5.42
C GLU A 186 9.22 3.31 4.04
N LEU A 187 9.76 2.09 3.93
CA LEU A 187 9.66 1.29 2.70
C LEU A 187 8.20 1.08 2.29
N TYR A 188 7.34 0.66 3.22
CA TYR A 188 5.93 0.40 2.94
C TYR A 188 5.17 1.63 2.50
N ASP A 189 5.39 2.76 3.16
CA ASP A 189 4.73 4.02 2.81
C ASP A 189 5.04 4.42 1.36
N PHE A 190 6.30 4.27 0.91
CA PHE A 190 6.67 4.52 -0.49
C PHE A 190 6.02 3.53 -1.45
N VAL A 191 6.03 2.23 -1.13
CA VAL A 191 5.40 1.20 -1.97
C VAL A 191 3.90 1.46 -2.10
N LEU A 192 3.20 1.71 -0.98
CA LEU A 192 1.76 1.99 -0.96
C LEU A 192 1.40 3.29 -1.71
N GLN A 193 2.15 4.37 -1.52
CA GLN A 193 1.94 5.64 -2.25
C GLN A 193 2.11 5.48 -3.77
N SER A 194 2.93 4.52 -4.19
CA SER A 194 3.15 4.21 -5.60
C SER A 194 2.11 3.29 -6.23
N PHE A 195 1.27 2.67 -5.40
CA PHE A 195 0.31 1.66 -5.83
C PHE A 195 -0.79 2.29 -6.67
N SER A 196 -0.99 1.79 -7.88
CA SER A 196 -2.02 2.32 -8.78
C SER A 196 -2.54 1.24 -9.73
N PHE A 197 -3.71 1.50 -10.33
CA PHE A 197 -4.25 0.67 -11.40
C PHE A 197 -4.06 1.35 -12.75
N LYS A 198 -3.89 0.56 -13.81
CA LYS A 198 -3.95 1.05 -15.19
C LYS A 198 -5.34 1.65 -15.42
N GLU A 199 -5.37 2.85 -16.01
CA GLU A 199 -6.60 3.50 -16.49
C GLU A 199 -7.26 2.71 -17.63
#